data_AF-A0A1S2VM93-F1
#
_entry.id   AF-A0A1S2VM93-F1
#
_cell.length_a   1.000
_cell.length_b   1.000
_cell.length_c   1.000
_cell.angle_alpha   90.00
_cell.angle_beta   90.00
_cell.angle_gamma   90.00
#
_symmetry.space_group_name_H-M   'P 1'
#
loop_
_entity.id
_entity.type
_entity.pdbx_description
1 polymer ?
#
loop_
_entity_poly.entity_id
_entity_poly.type
_entity_poly.pdbx_seq_one_letter_code
_entity_poly.pdbx_strand_id
1 'polypeptide(L)'
;MPHPLTYSTPWTELRDTPAFWQDLEQHVLPPYVNTCRWFAGKARHQTGFRAGSIFEFPARDSVAYILILEALYSDGPPEQYLLPLSFVTHDQHDSPEIPAKGIVTVMHLDGVRGLLVDGIYDERFRASLYKHIAEQKNRTVDGGKLVFQRGRGLDAEDVHATVSSRVLPVDSSNSAMVFADKYFFKFYRKLFELTNPEVDMVAFITENSDFANIPAYAGSVTYAAGTTDITLGMMQRMVANEKDSWSQTGDYLNDFLYAVPKRQFAIREDVFDKVELLAKRTAEMHLALYAPDSDPAFAPEPFTEEYRNFLIHRFTDLLDRRYALLVDNYNKLDAIGQKLAWVFMEAREMIEAFVEEFRTRPLESLRIRIHGDYHLGQVLATRDDFIIIDFEGEPESSIADRKIKHSPLKDVAGMIRSYHYAVCAKIYYSAETETLAPDHLQRVSDRWFRLIRETYQDAYLDRIGMPHPLFRNNNEINFLLLVYLLEKAVYELGYEISYRPAWVKIPLKGIIDVIREIEKIRISDHGLNDGVPMLQTSIL
;
A
#
# COMPACT_ATOMS: atom_id res chain seq x y z
N MET A 1 6.96 34.33 -9.32
CA MET A 1 7.39 34.41 -7.91
C MET A 1 6.17 34.24 -7.04
N PRO A 2 6.26 33.60 -5.86
CA PRO A 2 5.10 33.44 -4.98
C PRO A 2 4.55 34.81 -4.58
N HIS A 3 3.22 34.93 -4.49
CA HIS A 3 2.54 36.18 -4.11
C HIS A 3 2.89 36.54 -2.66
N PRO A 4 3.67 37.61 -2.40
CA PRO A 4 4.04 37.95 -1.03
C PRO A 4 2.83 38.46 -0.26
N LEU A 5 2.77 38.19 1.04
CA LEU A 5 1.69 38.66 1.92
C LEU A 5 2.23 39.68 2.94
N THR A 6 1.40 40.65 3.31
CA THR A 6 1.75 41.68 4.31
C THR A 6 0.58 41.91 5.26
N TYR A 7 0.81 41.75 6.56
CA TYR A 7 -0.17 42.06 7.61
C TYR A 7 0.49 42.74 8.80
N SER A 8 -0.28 43.56 9.53
CA SER A 8 0.14 44.14 10.82
C SER A 8 -0.18 43.21 12.00
N THR A 9 -1.03 42.20 11.79
CA THR A 9 -1.41 41.22 12.81
C THR A 9 -0.27 40.22 13.04
N PRO A 10 0.09 39.90 14.31
CA PRO A 10 1.13 38.93 14.60
C PRO A 10 0.71 37.52 14.17
N TRP A 11 1.69 36.67 13.85
CA TRP A 11 1.45 35.30 13.36
C TRP A 11 0.48 34.51 14.25
N THR A 12 0.59 34.64 15.57
CA THR A 12 -0.23 33.92 16.55
C THR A 12 -1.72 34.25 16.49
N GLU A 13 -2.09 35.42 15.95
CA GLU A 13 -3.46 35.92 15.89
C GLU A 13 -4.06 35.84 14.46
N LEU A 14 -3.27 35.43 13.47
CA LEU A 14 -3.73 35.39 12.07
C LEU A 14 -4.81 34.33 11.81
N ARG A 15 -4.92 33.32 12.68
CA ARG A 15 -6.01 32.33 12.62
C ARG A 15 -7.38 33.01 12.54
N ASP A 16 -7.59 34.07 13.30
CA ASP A 16 -8.87 34.77 13.40
C ASP A 16 -8.99 35.96 12.42
N THR A 17 -8.11 36.02 11.41
CA THR A 17 -8.11 37.08 10.38
C THR A 17 -8.64 36.53 9.04
N PRO A 18 -9.93 36.71 8.69
CA PRO A 18 -10.52 36.11 7.48
C PRO A 18 -9.83 36.53 6.18
N ALA A 19 -9.35 37.77 6.10
CA ALA A 19 -8.64 38.28 4.92
C ALA A 19 -7.36 37.49 4.62
N PHE A 20 -6.66 37.01 5.67
CA PHE A 20 -5.46 36.19 5.51
C PHE A 20 -5.76 34.86 4.81
N TRP A 21 -6.82 34.17 5.25
CA TRP A 21 -7.22 32.91 4.65
C TRP A 21 -7.74 33.08 3.22
N GLN A 22 -8.51 34.14 2.95
CA GLN A 22 -8.95 34.47 1.59
C GLN A 22 -7.78 34.72 0.65
N ASP A 23 -6.76 35.46 1.08
CA ASP A 23 -5.57 35.72 0.28
C ASP A 23 -4.76 34.43 0.04
N LEU A 24 -4.66 33.55 1.05
CA LEU A 24 -4.04 32.24 0.89
C LEU A 24 -4.79 31.38 -0.12
N GLU A 25 -6.11 31.24 0.02
CA GLU A 25 -6.98 30.43 -0.84
C GLU A 25 -6.94 30.88 -2.31
N GLN A 26 -6.94 32.19 -2.55
CA GLN A 26 -7.03 32.74 -3.91
C GLN A 26 -5.66 32.85 -4.59
N HIS A 27 -4.62 33.24 -3.86
CA HIS A 27 -3.36 33.71 -4.48
C HIS A 27 -2.14 32.83 -4.18
N VAL A 28 -2.13 32.10 -3.07
CA VAL A 28 -0.92 31.40 -2.58
C VAL A 28 -1.04 29.87 -2.68
N LEU A 29 -2.14 29.30 -2.18
CA LEU A 29 -2.37 27.86 -2.16
C LEU A 29 -2.47 27.26 -3.57
N PRO A 30 -3.18 27.86 -4.56
CA PRO A 30 -3.28 27.26 -5.89
C PRO A 30 -1.91 27.04 -6.58
N PRO A 31 -1.02 28.03 -6.71
CA PRO A 31 0.28 27.80 -7.33
C PRO A 31 1.20 26.92 -6.47
N TYR A 32 1.11 26.96 -5.14
CA TYR A 32 1.95 26.13 -4.27
C TYR A 32 1.55 24.66 -4.29
N VAL A 33 0.28 24.34 -4.03
CA VAL A 33 -0.21 22.95 -3.92
C VAL A 33 -0.05 22.20 -5.24
N ASN A 34 -0.22 22.87 -6.38
CA ASN A 34 0.00 22.24 -7.69
C ASN A 34 1.48 21.87 -7.95
N THR A 35 2.45 22.50 -7.27
CA THR A 35 3.86 22.07 -7.32
C THR A 35 4.15 20.87 -6.45
N CYS A 36 3.32 20.61 -5.42
CA CYS A 36 3.54 19.55 -4.46
C CYS A 36 3.30 18.18 -5.09
N ARG A 37 4.26 17.24 -4.94
CA ARG A 37 4.14 15.88 -5.49
C ARG A 37 3.01 15.06 -4.82
N TRP A 38 2.75 15.32 -3.55
CA TRP A 38 1.71 14.64 -2.77
C TRP A 38 0.28 15.02 -3.17
N PHE A 39 0.08 16.09 -3.95
CA PHE A 39 -1.25 16.49 -4.42
C PHE A 39 -1.65 15.66 -5.65
N ALA A 40 -2.65 14.79 -5.48
CA ALA A 40 -3.11 13.86 -6.52
C ALA A 40 -4.12 14.49 -7.50
N GLY A 41 -4.73 15.62 -7.14
CA GLY A 41 -5.79 16.28 -7.91
C GLY A 41 -5.35 17.08 -9.14
N LYS A 42 -4.09 16.96 -9.60
CA LYS A 42 -3.52 17.79 -10.67
C LYS A 42 -4.18 17.59 -12.04
N ALA A 43 -4.64 16.37 -12.31
CA ALA A 43 -5.30 16.03 -13.57
C ALA A 43 -6.80 16.39 -13.59
N ARG A 44 -7.38 16.75 -12.45
CA ARG A 44 -8.79 17.13 -12.32
C ARG A 44 -8.94 18.64 -12.48
N HIS A 45 -10.10 19.08 -12.97
CA HIS A 45 -10.38 20.49 -13.15
C HIS A 45 -10.76 21.13 -11.80
N GLN A 46 -9.80 21.84 -11.21
CA GLN A 46 -9.91 22.49 -9.90
C GLN A 46 -10.70 23.80 -10.02
N THR A 47 -11.63 24.04 -9.09
CA THR A 47 -12.37 25.30 -8.99
C THR A 47 -11.81 26.23 -7.91
N GLY A 48 -10.99 25.72 -7.00
CA GLY A 48 -10.32 26.49 -5.96
C GLY A 48 -9.82 25.64 -4.82
N PHE A 49 -9.31 26.31 -3.79
CA PHE A 49 -8.89 25.71 -2.53
C PHE A 49 -9.58 26.43 -1.38
N ARG A 50 -9.92 25.72 -0.30
CA ARG A 50 -10.55 26.28 0.89
C ARG A 50 -9.84 25.82 2.16
N ALA A 51 -9.58 26.73 3.08
CA ALA A 51 -9.12 26.41 4.41
C ALA A 51 -10.30 25.85 5.23
N GLY A 52 -10.39 24.52 5.32
CA GLY A 52 -11.53 23.84 5.95
C GLY A 52 -11.46 23.88 7.48
N SER A 53 -10.52 23.15 8.08
CA SER A 53 -10.30 23.17 9.53
C SER A 53 -8.90 23.67 9.86
N ILE A 54 -8.78 24.58 10.83
CA ILE A 54 -7.51 25.19 11.22
C ILE A 54 -7.31 24.94 12.71
N PHE A 55 -6.31 24.14 13.05
CA PHE A 55 -5.97 23.84 14.44
C PHE A 55 -4.69 24.57 14.86
N GLU A 56 -4.79 25.34 15.94
CA GLU A 56 -3.60 25.92 16.56
C GLU A 56 -2.82 24.85 17.32
N PHE A 57 -1.56 24.69 16.94
CA PHE A 57 -0.64 23.71 17.50
C PHE A 57 0.59 24.40 18.09
N PRO A 58 0.95 24.13 19.36
CA PRO A 58 2.04 24.84 20.02
C PRO A 58 3.38 24.50 19.39
N ALA A 59 4.27 25.48 19.24
CA ALA A 59 5.61 25.29 18.70
C ALA A 59 6.62 26.17 19.46
N ARG A 60 7.25 25.65 20.53
CA ARG A 60 8.17 26.35 21.46
C ARG A 60 7.83 27.84 21.71
N ASP A 61 8.36 28.75 20.90
CA ASP A 61 8.22 30.22 21.03
C ASP A 61 7.22 30.82 20.01
N SER A 62 6.33 29.99 19.45
CA SER A 62 5.34 30.36 18.43
C SER A 62 4.21 29.32 18.36
N VAL A 63 3.41 29.41 17.29
CA VAL A 63 2.36 28.43 16.95
C VAL A 63 2.56 27.94 15.51
N ALA A 64 2.12 26.73 15.25
CA ALA A 64 1.87 26.22 13.91
C ALA A 64 0.37 26.08 13.71
N TYR A 65 -0.09 26.23 12.47
CA TYR A 65 -1.49 25.98 12.09
C TYR A 65 -1.58 24.68 11.31
N ILE A 66 -2.18 23.64 11.90
CA ILE A 66 -2.48 22.41 11.18
C ILE A 66 -3.75 22.65 10.37
N LEU A 67 -3.60 22.78 9.05
CA LEU A 67 -4.71 23.04 8.13
C LEU A 67 -5.20 21.72 7.50
N ILE A 68 -6.49 21.44 7.61
CA ILE A 68 -7.22 20.55 6.71
C ILE A 68 -7.71 21.41 5.54
N LEU A 69 -6.95 21.36 4.45
CA LEU A 69 -7.19 22.05 3.19
C LEU A 69 -8.18 21.24 2.34
N GLU A 70 -9.17 21.89 1.77
CA GLU A 70 -10.07 21.27 0.80
C GLU A 70 -9.70 21.71 -0.62
N ALA A 71 -9.45 20.75 -1.49
CA ALA A 71 -9.33 20.95 -2.93
C ALA A 71 -10.71 20.78 -3.57
N LEU A 72 -11.22 21.84 -4.21
CA LEU A 72 -12.53 21.87 -4.85
C LEU A 72 -12.40 21.57 -6.34
N TYR A 73 -13.32 20.76 -6.88
CA TYR A 73 -13.34 20.37 -8.29
C TYR A 73 -14.67 20.75 -8.93
N SER A 74 -14.69 20.87 -10.26
CA SER A 74 -15.95 21.04 -11.00
C SER A 74 -16.84 19.80 -10.98
N ASP A 75 -16.23 18.64 -10.74
CA ASP A 75 -16.84 17.33 -10.76
C ASP A 75 -16.52 16.57 -9.47
N GLY A 76 -17.55 15.99 -8.84
CA GLY A 76 -17.40 15.17 -7.63
C GLY A 76 -17.14 15.97 -6.33
N PRO A 77 -16.99 15.25 -5.21
CA PRO A 77 -16.78 15.87 -3.90
C PRO A 77 -15.38 16.51 -3.78
N PRO A 78 -15.21 17.47 -2.85
CA PRO A 78 -13.90 17.97 -2.44
C PRO A 78 -12.99 16.87 -1.93
N GLU A 79 -11.68 17.05 -2.08
CA GLU A 79 -10.66 16.22 -1.45
C GLU A 79 -10.01 16.96 -0.30
N GLN A 80 -9.79 16.28 0.83
CA GLN A 80 -9.14 16.86 2.01
C GLN A 80 -7.65 16.55 2.02
N TYR A 81 -6.85 17.56 2.35
CA TYR A 81 -5.40 17.50 2.42
C TYR A 81 -4.87 18.11 3.71
N LEU A 82 -3.84 17.51 4.30
CA LEU A 82 -3.19 18.00 5.50
C LEU A 82 -1.98 18.89 5.15
N LEU A 83 -2.02 20.14 5.61
CA LEU A 83 -0.96 21.12 5.41
C LEU A 83 -0.68 21.86 6.73
N PRO A 84 0.36 21.49 7.49
CA PRO A 84 0.79 22.31 8.60
C PRO A 84 1.46 23.57 8.04
N LEU A 85 1.22 24.71 8.66
CA LEU A 85 1.78 26.01 8.30
C LEU A 85 2.54 26.60 9.48
N SER A 86 3.70 27.19 9.20
CA SER A 86 4.51 27.87 10.21
C SER A 86 5.13 29.14 9.61
N PHE A 87 5.30 30.16 10.44
CA PHE A 87 6.04 31.37 10.08
C PHE A 87 7.44 31.33 10.70
N VAL A 88 8.46 31.47 9.84
CA VAL A 88 9.87 31.41 10.22
C VAL A 88 10.56 32.70 9.79
N THR A 89 11.28 33.35 10.71
CA THR A 89 12.04 34.57 10.45
C THR A 89 13.51 34.25 10.17
N HIS A 90 14.19 35.09 9.38
CA HIS A 90 15.58 34.88 8.96
C HIS A 90 16.60 34.98 10.12
N ASP A 91 16.24 35.61 11.24
CA ASP A 91 17.15 35.87 12.36
C ASP A 91 17.35 34.64 13.28
N GLN A 92 16.68 33.52 12.99
CA GLN A 92 16.94 32.24 13.64
C GLN A 92 18.20 31.61 13.03
N HIS A 93 19.36 32.11 13.45
CA HIS A 93 20.70 31.72 12.97
C HIS A 93 21.05 30.22 13.07
N ASP A 94 20.22 29.41 13.74
CA ASP A 94 20.40 27.95 13.90
C ASP A 94 19.40 27.10 13.10
N SER A 95 18.48 27.71 12.34
CA SER A 95 17.48 26.94 11.57
C SER A 95 18.08 26.39 10.26
N PRO A 96 18.00 25.06 9.99
CA PRO A 96 18.49 24.49 8.74
C PRO A 96 17.80 25.13 7.52
N GLU A 97 18.54 25.22 6.41
CA GLU A 97 18.04 25.81 5.16
C GLU A 97 16.73 25.12 4.73
N ILE A 98 15.64 25.89 4.67
CA ILE A 98 14.33 25.38 4.26
C ILE A 98 14.36 25.17 2.74
N PRO A 99 14.10 23.95 2.25
CA PRO A 99 14.16 23.69 0.82
C PRO A 99 13.08 24.48 0.08
N ALA A 100 13.34 24.87 -1.16
CA ALA A 100 12.40 25.66 -1.96
C ALA A 100 10.98 25.06 -2.02
N LYS A 101 10.87 23.73 -2.05
CA LYS A 101 9.58 23.00 -2.03
C LYS A 101 8.79 23.13 -0.72
N GLY A 102 9.44 23.55 0.37
CA GLY A 102 8.82 23.79 1.67
C GLY A 102 8.40 25.24 1.88
N ILE A 103 8.76 26.15 0.97
CA ILE A 103 8.41 27.57 1.06
C ILE A 103 7.07 27.77 0.36
N VAL A 104 6.06 28.15 1.14
CA VAL A 104 4.71 28.44 0.64
C VAL A 104 4.68 29.85 0.02
N THR A 105 5.13 30.86 0.77
CA THR A 105 5.33 32.22 0.27
C THR A 105 6.23 33.05 1.21
N VAL A 106 6.62 34.24 0.77
CA VAL A 106 7.28 35.25 1.61
C VAL A 106 6.20 36.08 2.31
N MET A 107 6.39 36.35 3.60
CA MET A 107 5.47 37.16 4.40
C MET A 107 6.17 38.30 5.12
N HIS A 108 5.48 39.42 5.29
CA HIS A 108 5.88 40.52 6.16
C HIS A 108 4.81 40.69 7.25
N LEU A 109 5.17 40.42 8.49
CA LEU A 109 4.28 40.50 9.64
C LEU A 109 4.82 41.53 10.62
N ASP A 110 4.04 42.58 10.87
CA ASP A 110 4.40 43.70 11.75
C ASP A 110 5.82 44.26 11.46
N GLY A 111 6.12 44.46 10.17
CA GLY A 111 7.42 44.95 9.71
C GLY A 111 8.56 43.91 9.71
N VAL A 112 8.33 42.70 10.22
CA VAL A 112 9.31 41.60 10.21
C VAL A 112 9.12 40.74 8.97
N ARG A 113 10.18 40.59 8.18
CA ARG A 113 10.20 39.70 7.02
C ARG A 113 10.48 38.27 7.45
N GLY A 114 9.68 37.33 6.94
CA GLY A 114 9.88 35.90 7.12
C GLY A 114 9.29 35.08 5.98
N LEU A 115 9.24 33.78 6.19
CA LEU A 115 8.71 32.79 5.25
C LEU A 115 7.50 32.11 5.88
N LEU A 116 6.42 32.00 5.10
CA LEU A 116 5.39 31.00 5.34
C LEU A 116 5.88 29.69 4.75
N VAL A 117 5.96 28.67 5.59
CA VAL A 117 6.50 27.37 5.21
C VAL A 117 5.53 26.26 5.58
N ASP A 118 5.67 25.14 4.88
CA ASP A 118 5.07 23.90 5.33
C ASP A 118 5.71 23.51 6.66
N GLY A 119 4.88 23.41 7.70
CA GLY A 119 5.29 23.24 9.08
C GLY A 119 6.12 21.99 9.33
N ILE A 120 6.09 20.99 8.43
CA ILE A 120 7.00 19.85 8.55
C ILE A 120 8.48 20.27 8.47
N TYR A 121 8.79 21.41 7.83
CA TYR A 121 10.16 21.94 7.75
C TYR A 121 10.54 22.80 8.95
N ASP A 122 9.59 23.22 9.79
CA ASP A 122 9.87 23.88 11.06
C ASP A 122 10.23 22.84 12.15
N GLU A 123 11.46 22.92 12.68
CA GLU A 123 11.92 22.03 13.74
C GLU A 123 11.10 22.17 15.03
N ARG A 124 10.60 23.37 15.33
CA ARG A 124 9.78 23.63 16.52
C ARG A 124 8.46 22.86 16.44
N PHE A 125 7.87 22.78 15.25
CA PHE A 125 6.67 21.99 14.99
C PHE A 125 6.97 20.49 15.16
N ARG A 126 8.02 19.98 14.53
CA ARG A 126 8.40 18.55 14.62
C ARG A 126 8.69 18.12 16.05
N ALA A 127 9.45 18.91 16.81
CA ALA A 127 9.76 18.64 18.21
C ALA A 127 8.50 18.62 19.08
N SER A 128 7.58 19.56 18.84
CA SER A 128 6.30 19.59 19.54
C SER A 128 5.43 18.39 19.18
N LEU A 129 5.33 18.02 17.91
CA LEU A 129 4.59 16.85 17.43
C LEU A 129 5.09 15.56 18.10
N TYR A 130 6.41 15.33 18.09
CA TYR A 130 7.02 14.19 18.78
C TYR A 130 6.64 14.15 20.26
N LYS A 131 6.80 15.28 20.97
CA LYS A 131 6.48 15.37 22.40
C LYS A 131 5.01 15.06 22.69
N HIS A 132 4.08 15.55 21.85
CA HIS A 132 2.65 15.27 22.04
C HIS A 132 2.32 13.78 21.85
N ILE A 133 2.96 13.11 20.90
CA ILE A 133 2.85 11.66 20.70
C ILE A 133 3.44 10.92 21.91
N ALA A 134 4.69 11.21 22.26
CA ALA A 134 5.44 10.52 23.32
C ALA A 134 4.78 10.66 24.71
N GLU A 135 4.25 11.84 25.04
CA GLU A 135 3.58 12.13 26.31
C GLU A 135 2.05 11.91 26.25
N GLN A 136 1.50 11.45 25.11
CA GLN A 136 0.06 11.27 24.88
C GLN A 136 -0.77 12.53 25.19
N LYS A 137 -0.22 13.70 24.85
CA LYS A 137 -0.76 15.01 25.21
C LYS A 137 -1.87 15.44 24.27
N ASN A 138 -3.06 14.93 24.51
CA ASN A 138 -4.26 15.27 23.75
C ASN A 138 -4.62 16.77 23.79
N ARG A 139 -5.21 17.29 22.69
CA ARG A 139 -5.58 18.71 22.55
C ARG A 139 -7.02 18.86 22.06
N THR A 140 -7.84 19.62 22.77
CA THR A 140 -9.15 20.05 22.24
C THR A 140 -8.92 21.11 21.16
N VAL A 141 -9.63 20.96 20.04
CA VAL A 141 -9.57 21.87 18.89
C VAL A 141 -10.98 22.15 18.39
N ASP A 142 -11.13 23.14 17.53
CA ASP A 142 -12.45 23.44 16.94
C ASP A 142 -12.95 22.22 16.17
N GLY A 143 -14.21 21.84 16.42
CA GLY A 143 -14.83 20.67 15.78
C GLY A 143 -14.42 19.31 16.36
N GLY A 144 -13.54 19.23 17.37
CA GLY A 144 -13.19 17.94 17.95
C GLY A 144 -11.94 17.92 18.84
N LYS A 145 -11.13 16.88 18.69
CA LYS A 145 -9.93 16.66 19.51
C LYS A 145 -8.80 16.06 18.67
N LEU A 146 -7.60 16.60 18.81
CA LEU A 146 -6.38 15.92 18.38
C LEU A 146 -5.99 14.92 19.46
N VAL A 147 -6.08 13.64 19.11
CA VAL A 147 -5.76 12.49 19.94
C VAL A 147 -4.37 11.99 19.58
N PHE A 148 -3.47 11.99 20.56
CA PHE A 148 -2.10 11.51 20.42
C PHE A 148 -1.98 10.20 21.19
N GLN A 149 -1.57 9.15 20.49
CA GLN A 149 -1.38 7.82 21.05
C GLN A 149 0.08 7.44 21.00
N ARG A 150 0.58 6.83 22.07
CA ARG A 150 1.91 6.22 22.14
C ARG A 150 1.75 4.71 22.01
N GLY A 151 2.55 4.09 21.16
CA GLY A 151 2.64 2.64 21.02
C GLY A 151 3.85 2.03 21.73
N ARG A 152 3.86 0.71 21.89
CA ARG A 152 4.97 -0.07 22.51
C ARG A 152 6.29 -0.01 21.74
N GLY A 153 6.26 0.43 20.49
CA GLY A 153 7.45 0.65 19.67
C GLY A 153 8.30 1.85 20.08
N LEU A 154 7.79 2.77 20.93
CA LEU A 154 8.57 3.88 21.48
C LEU A 154 9.32 3.45 22.75
N ASP A 155 10.64 3.57 22.75
CA ASP A 155 11.46 3.22 23.92
C ASP A 155 11.17 4.13 25.11
N ALA A 156 11.12 3.54 26.32
CA ALA A 156 10.80 4.26 27.54
C ALA A 156 11.77 5.42 27.85
N GLU A 157 13.04 5.28 27.47
CA GLU A 157 14.08 6.31 27.62
C GLU A 157 13.84 7.52 26.71
N ASP A 158 13.16 7.34 25.57
CA ASP A 158 12.96 8.38 24.57
C ASP A 158 11.69 9.21 24.85
N VAL A 159 10.79 8.75 25.73
CA VAL A 159 9.50 9.41 26.03
C VAL A 159 9.64 10.87 26.45
N HIS A 160 10.66 11.18 27.27
CA HIS A 160 10.95 12.53 27.75
C HIS A 160 12.22 13.12 27.14
N ALA A 161 12.82 12.42 26.17
CA ALA A 161 14.04 12.88 25.51
C ALA A 161 13.75 14.04 24.56
N THR A 162 14.72 14.94 24.44
CA THR A 162 14.74 15.87 23.31
C THR A 162 15.42 15.15 22.15
N VAL A 163 14.64 14.81 21.12
CA VAL A 163 15.13 14.05 19.97
C VAL A 163 15.45 14.97 18.80
N SER A 164 16.52 14.65 18.07
CA SER A 164 16.78 15.25 16.76
C SER A 164 15.68 14.86 15.77
N SER A 165 15.42 15.71 14.77
CA SER A 165 14.46 15.38 13.72
C SER A 165 14.92 15.87 12.35
N ARG A 166 14.63 15.09 11.30
CA ARG A 166 14.90 15.48 9.92
C ARG A 166 13.79 15.04 8.97
N VAL A 167 13.44 15.90 8.03
CA VAL A 167 12.51 15.54 6.95
C VAL A 167 13.27 14.69 5.92
N LEU A 168 12.66 13.59 5.48
CA LEU A 168 13.24 12.75 4.45
C LEU A 168 12.94 13.35 3.07
N PRO A 169 13.94 13.46 2.18
CA PRO A 169 13.74 13.94 0.81
C PRO A 169 13.15 12.83 -0.09
N VAL A 170 12.11 12.16 0.38
CA VAL A 170 11.43 11.07 -0.35
C VAL A 170 10.24 11.64 -1.10
N ASP A 171 10.19 11.32 -2.38
CA ASP A 171 9.21 11.79 -3.33
C ASP A 171 7.99 10.84 -3.34
N SER A 172 7.15 10.94 -2.30
CA SER A 172 5.98 10.06 -2.11
C SER A 172 4.65 10.84 -2.03
N SER A 173 3.53 10.11 -1.99
CA SER A 173 2.19 10.65 -1.73
C SER A 173 2.05 11.25 -0.33
N ASN A 174 2.93 10.88 0.60
CA ASN A 174 2.96 11.34 1.98
C ASN A 174 4.26 12.10 2.28
N SER A 175 4.29 12.78 3.42
CA SER A 175 5.55 13.37 3.92
C SER A 175 6.13 12.47 5.00
N ALA A 176 7.45 12.29 4.99
CA ALA A 176 8.12 11.43 5.95
C ALA A 176 9.23 12.21 6.68
N MET A 177 9.40 11.91 7.95
CA MET A 177 10.47 12.44 8.79
C MET A 177 10.99 11.38 9.74
N VAL A 178 12.18 11.60 10.28
CA VAL A 178 12.83 10.69 11.21
C VAL A 178 13.09 11.41 12.51
N PHE A 179 12.86 10.73 13.65
CA PHE A 179 13.17 11.20 14.99
C PHE A 179 14.26 10.31 15.62
N ALA A 180 15.29 10.93 16.20
CA ALA A 180 16.45 10.28 16.83
C ALA A 180 17.18 9.22 15.97
N ASP A 181 16.98 9.22 14.64
CA ASP A 181 17.37 8.14 13.73
C ASP A 181 16.88 6.73 14.16
N LYS A 182 15.91 6.68 15.08
CA LYS A 182 15.29 5.47 15.64
C LYS A 182 13.85 5.29 15.16
N TYR A 183 13.14 6.38 14.88
CA TYR A 183 11.72 6.36 14.57
C TYR A 183 11.44 7.01 13.22
N PHE A 184 10.67 6.31 12.39
CA PHE A 184 10.13 6.82 11.14
C PHE A 184 8.73 7.35 11.39
N PHE A 185 8.43 8.56 10.92
CA PHE A 185 7.12 9.17 11.03
C PHE A 185 6.57 9.50 9.64
N LYS A 186 5.41 8.92 9.31
CA LYS A 186 4.65 9.16 8.09
C LYS A 186 3.52 10.14 8.42
N PHE A 187 3.47 11.25 7.68
CA PHE A 187 2.43 12.27 7.78
C PHE A 187 1.55 12.20 6.54
N TYR A 188 0.28 11.83 6.72
CA TYR A 188 -0.65 11.56 5.63
C TYR A 188 -1.10 12.88 5.01
N ARG A 189 -0.85 13.04 3.70
CA ARG A 189 -1.16 14.30 3.02
C ARG A 189 -2.56 14.33 2.48
N LYS A 190 -3.03 13.28 1.83
CA LYS A 190 -4.44 13.13 1.47
C LYS A 190 -5.16 12.47 2.63
N LEU A 191 -6.20 13.13 3.13
CA LEU A 191 -7.01 12.64 4.24
C LEU A 191 -8.27 11.96 3.73
N PHE A 192 -8.72 10.97 4.49
CA PHE A 192 -9.98 10.27 4.27
C PHE A 192 -10.78 10.33 5.57
N GLU A 193 -12.12 10.31 5.48
CA GLU A 193 -13.02 10.38 6.63
C GLU A 193 -13.12 9.06 7.42
N LEU A 194 -12.00 8.35 7.57
CA LEU A 194 -11.83 7.09 8.30
C LEU A 194 -10.39 7.01 8.81
N THR A 195 -10.14 6.19 9.84
CA THR A 195 -8.76 5.92 10.28
C THR A 195 -7.98 5.18 9.19
N ASN A 196 -6.68 5.43 9.11
CA ASN A 196 -5.85 4.83 8.07
C ASN A 196 -5.64 3.32 8.34
N PRO A 197 -5.90 2.42 7.37
CA PRO A 197 -5.73 0.97 7.54
C PRO A 197 -4.34 0.55 8.00
N GLU A 198 -3.28 1.22 7.54
CA GLU A 198 -1.90 0.94 7.93
C GLU A 198 -1.72 1.13 9.44
N VAL A 199 -2.25 2.23 9.98
CA VAL A 199 -2.16 2.52 11.41
C VAL A 199 -2.96 1.52 12.23
N ASP A 200 -4.19 1.21 11.81
CA ASP A 200 -5.01 0.20 12.49
C ASP A 200 -4.26 -1.14 12.57
N MET A 201 -3.68 -1.60 11.44
CA MET A 201 -3.02 -2.90 11.32
C MET A 201 -1.72 -2.96 12.13
N VAL A 202 -0.82 -2.00 11.93
CA VAL A 202 0.51 -1.99 12.56
C VAL A 202 0.36 -1.79 14.08
N ALA A 203 -0.57 -0.93 14.51
CA ALA A 203 -0.89 -0.78 15.93
C ALA A 203 -1.47 -2.08 16.50
N PHE A 204 -2.46 -2.69 15.84
CA PHE A 204 -3.07 -3.92 16.35
C PHE A 204 -2.04 -5.05 16.53
N ILE A 205 -1.22 -5.32 15.51
CA ILE A 205 -0.19 -6.35 15.57
C ILE A 205 0.83 -6.04 16.66
N THR A 206 1.33 -4.79 16.71
CA THR A 206 2.33 -4.37 17.70
C THR A 206 1.81 -4.41 19.12
N GLU A 207 0.52 -4.19 19.35
CA GLU A 207 -0.07 -4.11 20.70
C GLU A 207 -0.64 -5.45 21.20
N ASN A 208 -1.06 -6.33 20.30
CA ASN A 208 -1.81 -7.56 20.65
C ASN A 208 -1.11 -8.86 20.28
N SER A 209 0.09 -8.81 19.71
CA SER A 209 0.86 -10.01 19.36
C SER A 209 2.35 -9.84 19.66
N ASP A 210 3.10 -10.95 19.57
CA ASP A 210 4.56 -10.98 19.65
C ASP A 210 5.22 -10.96 18.25
N PHE A 211 4.47 -10.72 17.18
CA PHE A 211 5.01 -10.70 15.83
C PHE A 211 5.85 -9.44 15.59
N ALA A 212 7.18 -9.63 15.51
CA ALA A 212 8.15 -8.55 15.44
C ALA A 212 8.62 -8.21 14.01
N ASN A 213 8.19 -8.95 13.00
CA ASN A 213 8.61 -8.77 11.61
C ASN A 213 7.81 -7.67 10.87
N ILE A 214 7.44 -6.62 11.59
CA ILE A 214 6.89 -5.35 11.10
C ILE A 214 7.60 -4.20 11.81
N PRO A 215 7.64 -2.98 11.23
CA PRO A 215 8.09 -1.81 11.96
C PRO A 215 7.15 -1.56 13.15
N ALA A 216 7.64 -1.75 14.37
CA ALA A 216 6.79 -1.65 15.56
C ALA A 216 6.16 -0.26 15.70
N TYR A 217 4.84 -0.22 15.91
CA TYR A 217 4.06 0.99 16.13
C TYR A 217 4.55 1.76 17.37
N ALA A 218 5.01 3.00 17.16
CA ALA A 218 5.52 3.87 18.21
C ALA A 218 4.52 4.97 18.60
N GLY A 219 3.54 5.26 17.75
CA GLY A 219 2.45 6.18 18.08
C GLY A 219 1.73 6.74 16.86
N SER A 220 0.69 7.54 17.07
CA SER A 220 -0.04 8.22 16.00
C SER A 220 -0.68 9.52 16.48
N VAL A 221 -1.15 10.29 15.51
CA VAL A 221 -2.02 11.45 15.72
C VAL A 221 -3.29 11.29 14.89
N THR A 222 -4.43 11.44 15.56
CA THR A 222 -5.77 11.31 14.97
C THR A 222 -6.60 12.54 15.33
N TYR A 223 -7.35 13.06 14.36
CA TYR A 223 -8.38 14.06 14.60
C TYR A 223 -9.73 13.35 14.82
N ALA A 224 -10.20 13.36 16.06
CA ALA A 224 -11.51 12.84 16.43
C ALA A 224 -12.56 13.94 16.21
N ALA A 225 -13.19 13.93 15.04
CA ALA A 225 -14.13 14.96 14.57
C ALA A 225 -15.58 14.77 15.10
N GLY A 226 -15.82 13.75 15.93
CA GLY A 226 -17.14 13.42 16.48
C GLY A 226 -18.04 12.59 15.56
N THR A 227 -17.86 12.64 14.23
CA THR A 227 -18.51 11.73 13.26
C THR A 227 -17.65 10.49 13.03
N THR A 228 -16.45 10.70 12.47
CA THR A 228 -15.44 9.67 12.25
C THR A 228 -14.06 10.23 12.59
N ASP A 229 -13.18 9.32 13.01
CA ASP A 229 -11.80 9.64 13.34
C ASP A 229 -10.95 9.67 12.07
N ILE A 230 -10.12 10.70 11.92
CA ILE A 230 -9.25 10.91 10.76
C ILE A 230 -7.79 10.80 11.21
N THR A 231 -7.06 9.83 10.68
CA THR A 231 -5.64 9.67 10.99
C THR A 231 -4.81 10.72 10.26
N LEU A 232 -4.00 11.48 10.99
CA LEU A 232 -3.13 12.54 10.44
C LEU A 232 -1.69 12.05 10.23
N GLY A 233 -1.22 11.10 11.04
CA GLY A 233 0.12 10.53 10.89
C GLY A 233 0.42 9.39 11.86
N MET A 234 1.48 8.63 11.55
CA MET A 234 1.94 7.46 12.29
C MET A 234 3.44 7.52 12.52
N MET A 235 3.86 7.16 13.73
CA MET A 235 5.24 6.89 14.13
C MET A 235 5.46 5.40 14.29
N GLN A 236 6.55 4.87 13.74
CA GLN A 236 6.98 3.48 13.89
C GLN A 236 8.49 3.40 14.06
N ARG A 237 9.00 2.27 14.53
CA ARG A 237 10.46 2.05 14.57
C ARG A 237 11.04 2.07 13.16
N MET A 238 12.18 2.71 13.01
CA MET A 238 12.91 2.76 11.75
C MET A 238 13.57 1.40 11.52
N VAL A 239 13.37 0.84 10.33
CA VAL A 239 14.09 -0.38 9.90
C VAL A 239 15.46 0.05 9.37
N ALA A 240 16.52 -0.58 9.85
CA ALA A 240 17.87 -0.31 9.39
C ALA A 240 17.97 -0.64 7.88
N ASN A 241 18.33 0.36 7.08
CA ASN A 241 18.41 0.23 5.63
C ASN A 241 19.71 -0.49 5.23
N GLU A 242 19.69 -1.81 5.16
CA GLU A 242 20.69 -2.57 4.41
C GLU A 242 20.29 -2.53 2.93
N LYS A 243 20.85 -1.57 2.18
CA LYS A 243 20.78 -1.38 0.70
C LYS A 243 19.69 -2.16 -0.05
N ASP A 244 18.72 -1.41 -0.60
CA ASP A 244 17.76 -1.80 -1.65
C ASP A 244 17.28 -3.26 -1.56
N SER A 245 16.27 -3.49 -0.70
CA SER A 245 15.62 -4.79 -0.53
C SER A 245 15.04 -5.38 -1.82
N TRP A 246 14.75 -4.55 -2.83
CA TRP A 246 14.43 -5.00 -4.20
C TRP A 246 15.66 -5.58 -4.91
N SER A 247 16.82 -4.92 -4.80
CA SER A 247 18.06 -5.44 -5.38
C SER A 247 18.43 -6.76 -4.72
N GLN A 248 18.33 -6.92 -3.39
CA GLN A 248 18.71 -8.19 -2.76
C GLN A 248 17.79 -9.35 -3.15
N THR A 249 16.48 -9.18 -3.13
CA THR A 249 15.54 -10.26 -3.52
C THR A 249 15.64 -10.57 -5.02
N GLY A 250 15.82 -9.52 -5.83
CA GLY A 250 16.12 -9.64 -7.25
C GLY A 250 17.49 -10.27 -7.51
N ASP A 251 18.49 -10.04 -6.66
CA ASP A 251 19.87 -10.50 -6.79
C ASP A 251 19.99 -11.99 -6.44
N TYR A 252 19.25 -12.49 -5.45
CA TYR A 252 19.14 -13.94 -5.23
C TYR A 252 18.49 -14.64 -6.44
N LEU A 253 17.44 -14.04 -7.01
CA LEU A 253 16.81 -14.56 -8.22
C LEU A 253 17.73 -14.39 -9.45
N ASN A 254 18.54 -13.32 -9.53
CA ASN A 254 19.50 -13.04 -10.60
C ASN A 254 20.68 -14.02 -10.55
N ASP A 255 21.30 -14.20 -9.39
CA ASP A 255 22.41 -15.14 -9.14
C ASP A 255 21.98 -16.58 -9.46
N PHE A 256 20.74 -16.93 -9.13
CA PHE A 256 20.18 -18.23 -9.44
C PHE A 256 19.87 -18.40 -10.93
N LEU A 257 19.24 -17.40 -11.57
CA LEU A 257 18.96 -17.41 -13.00
C LEU A 257 20.24 -17.36 -13.85
N TYR A 258 21.38 -16.94 -13.30
CA TYR A 258 22.71 -17.04 -13.92
C TYR A 258 23.23 -18.49 -14.04
N ALA A 259 22.82 -19.38 -13.13
CA ALA A 259 23.28 -20.78 -13.09
C ALA A 259 22.58 -21.67 -14.14
N VAL A 260 21.35 -21.29 -14.52
CA VAL A 260 20.47 -22.03 -15.44
C VAL A 260 21.03 -22.17 -16.87
N PRO A 261 21.51 -21.10 -17.56
CA PRO A 261 22.05 -21.21 -18.92
C PRO A 261 23.32 -22.05 -19.00
N LYS A 262 24.10 -22.10 -17.91
CA LYS A 262 25.38 -22.79 -17.84
C LYS A 262 25.27 -24.28 -17.48
N ARG A 263 24.04 -24.81 -17.29
CA ARG A 263 23.78 -26.15 -16.74
C ARG A 263 24.48 -26.39 -15.39
N GLN A 264 24.84 -25.32 -14.68
CA GLN A 264 25.42 -25.40 -13.35
C GLN A 264 24.25 -25.48 -12.36
N PHE A 265 23.57 -26.62 -12.31
CA PHE A 265 22.49 -26.88 -11.35
C PHE A 265 23.03 -27.17 -9.95
N ALA A 266 23.98 -26.39 -9.46
CA ALA A 266 24.08 -26.22 -8.02
C ALA A 266 22.88 -25.32 -7.66
N ILE A 267 21.71 -25.93 -7.45
CA ILE A 267 20.60 -25.22 -6.83
C ILE A 267 21.19 -24.67 -5.54
N ARG A 268 21.39 -23.35 -5.47
CA ARG A 268 21.74 -22.76 -4.19
C ARG A 268 20.46 -22.91 -3.35
N GLU A 269 20.48 -23.85 -2.41
CA GLU A 269 19.36 -24.12 -1.50
C GLU A 269 18.94 -22.85 -0.74
N ASP A 270 19.86 -21.88 -0.61
CA ASP A 270 19.64 -20.59 0.02
C ASP A 270 18.42 -19.80 -0.51
N VAL A 271 18.08 -19.90 -1.81
CA VAL A 271 16.89 -19.22 -2.36
C VAL A 271 15.62 -19.84 -1.78
N PHE A 272 15.57 -21.16 -1.69
CA PHE A 272 14.42 -21.86 -1.12
C PHE A 272 14.33 -21.64 0.39
N ASP A 273 15.46 -21.57 1.11
CA ASP A 273 15.48 -21.20 2.54
C ASP A 273 14.85 -19.81 2.77
N LYS A 274 15.14 -18.85 1.87
CA LYS A 274 14.55 -17.50 1.93
C LYS A 274 13.07 -17.49 1.56
N VAL A 275 12.65 -18.26 0.55
CA VAL A 275 11.23 -18.43 0.20
C VAL A 275 10.46 -19.06 1.36
N GLU A 276 11.02 -20.09 1.98
CA GLU A 276 10.46 -20.78 3.14
C GLU A 276 10.36 -19.84 4.35
N LEU A 277 11.42 -19.06 4.61
CA LEU A 277 11.42 -18.06 5.68
C LEU A 277 10.35 -17.00 5.46
N LEU A 278 10.22 -16.47 4.25
CA LEU A 278 9.19 -15.48 3.94
C LEU A 278 7.79 -16.06 4.11
N ALA A 279 7.55 -17.29 3.64
CA ALA A 279 6.29 -18.00 3.84
C ALA A 279 5.95 -18.15 5.33
N LYS A 280 6.94 -18.50 6.16
CA LYS A 280 6.78 -18.57 7.62
C LYS A 280 6.42 -17.21 8.22
N ARG A 281 7.09 -16.12 7.81
CA ARG A 281 6.75 -14.76 8.28
C ARG A 281 5.36 -14.32 7.85
N THR A 282 4.92 -14.69 6.65
CA THR A 282 3.55 -14.41 6.20
C THR A 282 2.52 -15.19 7.02
N ALA A 283 2.78 -16.47 7.33
CA ALA A 283 1.90 -17.25 8.20
C ALA A 283 1.84 -16.66 9.62
N GLU A 284 2.97 -16.26 10.17
CA GLU A 284 3.06 -15.62 11.49
C GLU A 284 2.33 -14.27 11.55
N MET A 285 2.43 -13.46 10.51
CA MET A 285 1.64 -12.23 10.36
C MET A 285 0.14 -12.53 10.40
N HIS A 286 -0.33 -13.53 9.64
CA HIS A 286 -1.75 -13.89 9.61
C HIS A 286 -2.23 -14.50 10.93
N LEU A 287 -1.38 -15.24 11.64
CA LEU A 287 -1.68 -15.73 13.00
C LEU A 287 -1.78 -14.57 14.00
N ALA A 288 -0.92 -13.57 13.89
CA ALA A 288 -1.00 -12.35 14.72
C ALA A 288 -2.28 -11.53 14.47
N LEU A 289 -2.82 -11.60 13.25
CA LEU A 289 -4.08 -10.96 12.86
C LEU A 289 -5.32 -11.81 13.15
N TYR A 290 -5.14 -13.10 13.45
CA TYR A 290 -6.24 -13.99 13.86
C TYR A 290 -6.53 -13.82 15.35
N ALA A 291 -7.51 -12.97 15.66
CA ALA A 291 -7.86 -12.65 17.04
C ALA A 291 -9.37 -12.84 17.30
N PRO A 292 -9.84 -14.08 17.56
CA PRO A 292 -11.26 -14.37 17.75
C PRO A 292 -11.92 -13.60 18.90
N ASP A 293 -11.14 -13.29 19.94
CA ASP A 293 -11.63 -12.62 21.15
C ASP A 293 -11.35 -11.10 21.15
N SER A 294 -10.94 -10.50 20.02
CA SER A 294 -10.68 -9.07 19.92
C SER A 294 -11.93 -8.24 19.63
N ASP A 295 -11.77 -6.92 19.48
CA ASP A 295 -12.85 -6.06 19.01
C ASP A 295 -13.33 -6.45 17.58
N PRO A 296 -14.56 -6.06 17.20
CA PRO A 296 -15.14 -6.44 15.92
C PRO A 296 -14.34 -6.02 14.68
N ALA A 297 -13.46 -5.02 14.75
CA ALA A 297 -12.66 -4.62 13.59
C ALA A 297 -11.59 -5.65 13.20
N PHE A 298 -11.18 -6.51 14.15
CA PHE A 298 -10.17 -7.56 13.96
C PHE A 298 -10.70 -8.99 14.18
N ALA A 299 -11.85 -9.15 14.84
CA ALA A 299 -12.47 -10.45 15.02
C ALA A 299 -12.72 -11.15 13.66
N PRO A 300 -12.31 -12.42 13.47
CA PRO A 300 -12.52 -13.17 12.24
C PRO A 300 -14.01 -13.31 11.89
N GLU A 301 -14.30 -13.37 10.60
CA GLU A 301 -15.67 -13.45 10.09
C GLU A 301 -15.87 -14.65 9.15
N PRO A 302 -17.04 -15.28 9.12
CA PRO A 302 -17.35 -16.31 8.13
C PRO A 302 -17.55 -15.74 6.73
N PHE A 303 -17.56 -16.59 5.71
CA PHE A 303 -18.05 -16.25 4.37
C PHE A 303 -19.57 -16.25 4.35
N THR A 304 -20.19 -15.13 4.72
CA THR A 304 -21.65 -14.96 4.64
C THR A 304 -22.12 -14.85 3.19
N GLU A 305 -23.42 -14.99 2.96
CA GLU A 305 -24.02 -14.81 1.63
C GLU A 305 -23.76 -13.41 1.08
N GLU A 306 -23.86 -12.37 1.93
CA GLU A 306 -23.61 -10.99 1.55
C GLU A 306 -22.16 -10.78 1.09
N TYR A 307 -21.19 -11.32 1.83
CA TYR A 307 -19.79 -11.20 1.46
C TYR A 307 -19.45 -11.99 0.19
N ARG A 308 -20.01 -13.19 0.02
CA ARG A 308 -19.84 -13.98 -1.22
C ARG A 308 -20.39 -13.22 -2.42
N ASN A 309 -21.58 -12.64 -2.31
CA ASN A 309 -22.18 -11.80 -3.34
C ASN A 309 -21.31 -10.58 -3.63
N PHE A 310 -20.77 -9.93 -2.60
CA PHE A 310 -19.83 -8.82 -2.78
C PHE A 310 -18.60 -9.22 -3.59
N LEU A 311 -17.98 -10.37 -3.28
CA LEU A 311 -16.81 -10.87 -4.02
C LEU A 311 -17.14 -11.15 -5.50
N ILE A 312 -18.27 -11.80 -5.77
CA ILE A 312 -18.71 -12.08 -7.14
C ILE A 312 -18.85 -10.77 -7.92
N HIS A 313 -19.61 -9.80 -7.41
CA HIS A 313 -19.80 -8.52 -8.11
C HIS A 313 -18.48 -7.77 -8.30
N ARG A 314 -17.64 -7.70 -7.26
CA ARG A 314 -16.33 -7.03 -7.35
C ARG A 314 -15.45 -7.66 -8.43
N PHE A 315 -15.41 -8.99 -8.48
CA PHE A 315 -14.61 -9.72 -9.46
C PHE A 315 -15.16 -9.50 -10.88
N THR A 316 -16.48 -9.62 -11.07
CA THR A 316 -17.13 -9.42 -12.37
C THR A 316 -16.90 -7.99 -12.88
N ASP A 317 -17.05 -6.97 -12.03
CA ASP A 317 -16.77 -5.58 -12.38
C ASP A 317 -15.31 -5.37 -12.78
N LEU A 318 -14.38 -5.99 -12.05
CA LEU A 318 -12.95 -5.96 -12.39
C LEU A 318 -12.73 -6.60 -13.76
N LEU A 319 -13.28 -7.79 -13.97
CA LEU A 319 -13.17 -8.55 -15.21
C LEU A 319 -13.68 -7.72 -16.40
N ASP A 320 -14.92 -7.22 -16.33
CA ASP A 320 -15.53 -6.41 -17.39
C ASP A 320 -14.68 -5.21 -17.81
N ARG A 321 -14.18 -4.45 -16.82
CA ARG A 321 -13.31 -3.29 -17.08
C ARG A 321 -12.02 -3.70 -17.76
N ARG A 322 -11.41 -4.81 -17.35
CA ARG A 322 -10.14 -5.28 -17.93
C ARG A 322 -10.33 -5.88 -19.32
N TYR A 323 -11.45 -6.55 -19.58
CA TYR A 323 -11.80 -7.01 -20.93
C TYR A 323 -12.00 -5.83 -21.88
N ALA A 324 -12.80 -4.83 -21.50
CA ALA A 324 -13.00 -3.64 -22.32
C ALA A 324 -11.66 -2.95 -22.64
N LEU A 325 -10.83 -2.75 -21.61
CA LEU A 325 -9.50 -2.14 -21.77
C LEU A 325 -8.57 -2.97 -22.66
N LEU A 326 -8.61 -4.30 -22.57
CA LEU A 326 -7.82 -5.19 -23.40
C LEU A 326 -8.28 -5.14 -24.87
N VAL A 327 -9.58 -5.15 -25.13
CA VAL A 327 -10.16 -5.02 -26.48
C VAL A 327 -9.69 -3.72 -27.13
N ASP A 328 -9.79 -2.60 -26.41
CA ASP A 328 -9.38 -1.27 -26.90
C ASP A 328 -7.89 -1.17 -27.23
N ASN A 329 -7.05 -2.02 -26.61
CA ASN A 329 -5.60 -2.02 -26.78
C ASN A 329 -5.05 -3.25 -27.52
N TYR A 330 -5.90 -4.18 -27.96
CA TYR A 330 -5.51 -5.47 -28.53
C TYR A 330 -4.53 -5.33 -29.70
N ASN A 331 -4.83 -4.42 -30.64
CA ASN A 331 -4.01 -4.18 -31.83
C ASN A 331 -2.65 -3.53 -31.52
N LYS A 332 -2.44 -3.03 -30.30
CA LYS A 332 -1.18 -2.44 -29.86
C LYS A 332 -0.25 -3.47 -29.21
N LEU A 333 -0.75 -4.67 -28.91
CA LEU A 333 0.04 -5.75 -28.32
C LEU A 333 0.94 -6.40 -29.37
N ASP A 334 2.05 -6.98 -28.93
CA ASP A 334 2.88 -7.83 -29.78
C ASP A 334 2.17 -9.15 -30.11
N ALA A 335 2.70 -9.92 -31.07
CA ALA A 335 2.06 -11.14 -31.55
C ALA A 335 1.82 -12.20 -30.44
N ILE A 336 2.68 -12.24 -29.42
CA ILE A 336 2.53 -13.15 -28.28
C ILE A 336 1.41 -12.64 -27.38
N GLY A 337 1.42 -11.35 -27.04
CA GLY A 337 0.38 -10.69 -26.25
C GLY A 337 -1.00 -10.84 -26.88
N GLN A 338 -1.12 -10.70 -28.21
CA GLN A 338 -2.37 -10.92 -28.94
C GLN A 338 -2.90 -12.36 -28.78
N LYS A 339 -2.03 -13.37 -28.94
CA LYS A 339 -2.41 -14.79 -28.73
C LYS A 339 -2.90 -15.04 -27.31
N LEU A 340 -2.17 -14.56 -26.31
CA LEU A 340 -2.54 -14.74 -24.91
C LEU A 340 -3.84 -13.98 -24.58
N ALA A 341 -4.00 -12.78 -25.11
CA ALA A 341 -5.20 -11.97 -24.96
C ALA A 341 -6.42 -12.67 -25.56
N TRP A 342 -6.28 -13.27 -26.75
CA TRP A 342 -7.34 -14.06 -27.37
C TRP A 342 -7.80 -15.21 -26.48
N VAL A 343 -6.87 -16.01 -25.95
CA VAL A 343 -7.19 -17.13 -25.06
C VAL A 343 -7.90 -16.65 -23.79
N PHE A 344 -7.43 -15.55 -23.19
CA PHE A 344 -8.12 -14.95 -22.05
C PHE A 344 -9.53 -14.50 -22.44
N MET A 345 -9.71 -13.87 -23.61
CA MET A 345 -11.02 -13.42 -24.05
C MET A 345 -12.01 -14.57 -24.23
N GLU A 346 -11.58 -15.69 -24.82
CA GLU A 346 -12.39 -16.90 -25.00
C GLU A 346 -12.71 -17.60 -23.67
N ALA A 347 -11.86 -17.46 -22.65
CA ALA A 347 -12.06 -18.07 -21.34
C ALA A 347 -13.10 -17.36 -20.46
N ARG A 348 -13.75 -16.28 -20.94
CA ARG A 348 -14.62 -15.41 -20.13
C ARG A 348 -15.72 -16.18 -19.40
N GLU A 349 -16.52 -16.96 -20.13
CA GLU A 349 -17.63 -17.71 -19.55
C GLU A 349 -17.15 -18.74 -18.50
N MET A 350 -15.97 -19.33 -18.73
CA MET A 350 -15.35 -20.27 -17.79
C MET A 350 -14.92 -19.56 -16.49
N ILE A 351 -14.35 -18.36 -16.60
CA ILE A 351 -13.96 -17.55 -15.45
C ILE A 351 -15.18 -17.12 -14.64
N GLU A 352 -16.20 -16.59 -15.32
CA GLU A 352 -17.45 -16.16 -14.69
C GLU A 352 -18.13 -17.34 -13.97
N ALA A 353 -18.25 -18.51 -14.62
CA ALA A 353 -18.81 -19.71 -14.01
C ALA A 353 -18.01 -20.17 -12.78
N PHE A 354 -16.68 -20.14 -12.84
CA PHE A 354 -15.82 -20.52 -11.71
C PHE A 354 -15.98 -19.58 -10.51
N VAL A 355 -16.13 -18.27 -10.74
CA VAL A 355 -16.37 -17.29 -9.68
C VAL A 355 -17.77 -17.45 -9.08
N GLU A 356 -18.78 -17.76 -9.90
CA GLU A 356 -20.15 -18.00 -9.43
C GLU A 356 -20.26 -19.22 -8.48
N GLU A 357 -19.28 -20.13 -8.46
CA GLU A 357 -19.22 -21.22 -7.48
C GLU A 357 -19.20 -20.73 -6.03
N PHE A 358 -18.83 -19.46 -5.74
CA PHE A 358 -18.96 -18.88 -4.40
C PHE A 358 -20.39 -18.99 -3.82
N ARG A 359 -21.42 -19.04 -4.68
CA ARG A 359 -22.82 -19.17 -4.25
C ARG A 359 -23.17 -20.53 -3.69
N THR A 360 -22.58 -21.58 -4.25
CA THR A 360 -23.01 -22.97 -4.02
C THR A 360 -21.98 -23.80 -3.26
N ARG A 361 -20.70 -23.41 -3.34
CA ARG A 361 -19.60 -24.14 -2.72
C ARG A 361 -19.60 -23.94 -1.19
N PRO A 362 -19.56 -25.02 -0.39
CA PRO A 362 -19.39 -24.92 1.06
C PRO A 362 -18.06 -24.21 1.37
N LEU A 363 -18.11 -23.18 2.21
CA LEU A 363 -16.91 -22.48 2.72
C LEU A 363 -17.09 -22.28 4.22
N GLU A 364 -16.34 -23.04 5.02
CA GLU A 364 -16.33 -22.96 6.49
C GLU A 364 -15.10 -22.22 7.01
N SER A 365 -14.10 -21.96 6.16
CA SER A 365 -12.93 -21.16 6.49
C SER A 365 -13.33 -19.73 6.92
N LEU A 366 -12.56 -19.13 7.83
CA LEU A 366 -12.78 -17.76 8.30
C LEU A 366 -11.94 -16.72 7.52
N ARG A 367 -12.38 -15.47 7.60
CA ARG A 367 -11.74 -14.28 7.03
C ARG A 367 -11.20 -13.40 8.13
N ILE A 368 -10.08 -12.74 7.89
CA ILE A 368 -9.43 -11.81 8.83
C ILE A 368 -9.04 -10.52 8.12
N ARG A 369 -8.58 -9.52 8.88
CA ARG A 369 -7.82 -8.42 8.30
C ARG A 369 -6.53 -8.99 7.70
N ILE A 370 -6.16 -8.49 6.53
CA ILE A 370 -4.98 -8.93 5.76
C ILE A 370 -4.15 -7.71 5.36
N HIS A 371 -2.95 -7.91 4.83
CA HIS A 371 -2.13 -6.84 4.27
C HIS A 371 -2.81 -6.19 3.05
N GLY A 372 -3.45 -6.98 2.19
CA GLY A 372 -4.31 -6.50 1.10
C GLY A 372 -3.59 -6.12 -0.18
N ASP A 373 -2.36 -5.60 -0.12
CA ASP A 373 -1.48 -5.42 -1.28
C ASP A 373 -0.09 -6.08 -1.08
N TYR A 374 -0.09 -7.36 -0.72
CA TYR A 374 1.14 -8.07 -0.37
C TYR A 374 1.93 -8.55 -1.59
N HIS A 375 3.18 -8.10 -1.73
CA HIS A 375 4.13 -8.51 -2.77
C HIS A 375 5.57 -8.27 -2.32
N LEU A 376 6.57 -8.73 -3.08
CA LEU A 376 8.00 -8.62 -2.72
C LEU A 376 8.50 -7.18 -2.52
N GLY A 377 7.79 -6.18 -3.08
CA GLY A 377 8.12 -4.76 -2.88
C GLY A 377 7.74 -4.24 -1.49
N GLN A 378 6.88 -4.96 -0.78
CA GLN A 378 6.44 -4.66 0.59
C GLN A 378 7.17 -5.48 1.65
N VAL A 379 8.29 -6.07 1.25
CA VAL A 379 9.14 -6.89 2.09
C VAL A 379 10.55 -6.33 2.07
N LEU A 380 11.04 -5.93 3.23
CA LEU A 380 12.42 -5.50 3.43
C LEU A 380 13.26 -6.69 3.89
N ALA A 381 14.28 -7.04 3.10
CA ALA A 381 15.29 -7.99 3.53
C ALA A 381 16.25 -7.32 4.52
N THR A 382 16.49 -8.00 5.64
CA THR A 382 17.60 -7.74 6.56
C THR A 382 18.62 -8.86 6.39
N ARG A 383 19.79 -8.74 7.02
CA ARG A 383 20.85 -9.77 7.00
C ARG A 383 20.32 -11.21 7.12
N ASP A 384 19.44 -11.46 8.09
CA ASP A 384 18.99 -12.82 8.43
C ASP A 384 17.46 -13.01 8.40
N ASP A 385 16.66 -11.96 8.21
CA ASP A 385 15.18 -12.03 8.28
C ASP A 385 14.47 -11.04 7.33
N PHE A 386 13.14 -11.09 7.30
CA PHE A 386 12.28 -10.19 6.53
C PHE A 386 11.41 -9.31 7.42
N ILE A 387 11.20 -8.06 7.01
CA ILE A 387 10.27 -7.12 7.63
C ILE A 387 9.18 -6.76 6.63
N ILE A 388 7.91 -6.94 7.00
CA ILE A 388 6.74 -6.62 6.19
C ILE A 388 6.33 -5.16 6.47
N ILE A 389 6.08 -4.39 5.42
CA ILE A 389 5.78 -2.95 5.49
C ILE A 389 4.54 -2.60 4.65
N ASP A 390 4.00 -1.39 4.82
CA ASP A 390 2.97 -0.80 3.94
C ASP A 390 1.60 -1.53 3.95
N PHE A 391 1.00 -1.63 5.13
CA PHE A 391 -0.35 -2.18 5.35
C PHE A 391 -1.48 -1.23 4.91
N GLU A 392 -1.23 -0.35 3.92
CA GLU A 392 -2.25 0.59 3.41
C GLU A 392 -3.35 -0.09 2.61
N GLY A 393 -3.11 -1.32 2.10
CA GLY A 393 -4.01 -2.06 1.21
C GLY A 393 -3.95 -1.60 -0.25
N GLU A 394 -4.76 -2.19 -1.13
CA GLU A 394 -4.72 -1.93 -2.58
C GLU A 394 -4.97 -0.44 -2.93
N PRO A 395 -4.06 0.23 -3.66
CA PRO A 395 -4.18 1.66 -3.98
C PRO A 395 -5.46 2.07 -4.72
N GLU A 396 -5.99 1.21 -5.62
CA GLU A 396 -7.22 1.48 -6.37
C GLU A 396 -8.50 1.31 -5.55
N SER A 397 -8.42 0.66 -4.38
CA SER A 397 -9.58 0.40 -3.51
C SER A 397 -9.88 1.59 -2.59
N SER A 398 -11.15 1.78 -2.23
CA SER A 398 -11.55 2.79 -1.25
C SER A 398 -11.02 2.44 0.15
N ILE A 399 -10.86 3.43 1.05
CA ILE A 399 -10.40 3.15 2.43
C ILE A 399 -11.34 2.20 3.16
N ALA A 400 -12.65 2.28 2.91
CA ALA A 400 -13.62 1.36 3.49
C ALA A 400 -13.37 -0.09 2.99
N ASP A 401 -13.15 -0.27 1.69
CA ASP A 401 -12.87 -1.59 1.11
C ASP A 401 -11.57 -2.19 1.64
N ARG A 402 -10.53 -1.36 1.85
CA ARG A 402 -9.23 -1.82 2.39
C ARG A 402 -9.32 -2.32 3.83
N LYS A 403 -10.42 -2.05 4.54
CA LYS A 403 -10.68 -2.58 5.89
C LYS A 403 -11.53 -3.85 5.90
N ILE A 404 -12.07 -4.28 4.76
CA ILE A 404 -12.84 -5.51 4.66
C ILE A 404 -11.95 -6.71 4.97
N LYS A 405 -12.47 -7.65 5.75
CA LYS A 405 -11.78 -8.90 6.06
C LYS A 405 -11.83 -9.85 4.86
N HIS A 406 -10.71 -10.45 4.52
CA HIS A 406 -10.58 -11.37 3.40
C HIS A 406 -9.98 -12.70 3.84
N SER A 407 -9.97 -13.69 2.94
CA SER A 407 -9.14 -14.88 3.16
C SER A 407 -7.67 -14.46 3.19
N PRO A 408 -6.85 -15.01 4.11
CA PRO A 408 -5.39 -14.84 4.06
C PRO A 408 -4.78 -15.32 2.73
N LEU A 409 -5.47 -16.20 2.00
CA LEU A 409 -5.01 -16.66 0.68
C LEU A 409 -4.93 -15.55 -0.36
N LYS A 410 -5.58 -14.40 -0.13
CA LYS A 410 -5.42 -13.23 -1.00
C LYS A 410 -4.00 -12.66 -0.94
N ASP A 411 -3.41 -12.55 0.26
CA ASP A 411 -2.01 -12.14 0.42
C ASP A 411 -1.05 -13.21 -0.13
N VAL A 412 -1.34 -14.49 0.14
CA VAL A 412 -0.55 -15.62 -0.41
C VAL A 412 -0.55 -15.59 -1.94
N ALA A 413 -1.70 -15.36 -2.57
CA ALA A 413 -1.82 -15.20 -4.01
C ALA A 413 -1.02 -13.99 -4.52
N GLY A 414 -1.08 -12.86 -3.82
CA GLY A 414 -0.27 -11.67 -4.12
C GLY A 414 1.23 -11.96 -4.16
N MET A 415 1.74 -12.67 -3.15
CA MET A 415 3.16 -13.03 -3.11
C MET A 415 3.54 -14.03 -4.21
N ILE A 416 2.72 -15.04 -4.48
CA ILE A 416 2.95 -15.99 -5.59
C ILE A 416 2.97 -15.26 -6.94
N ARG A 417 2.04 -14.32 -7.16
CA ARG A 417 2.05 -13.47 -8.36
C ARG A 417 3.31 -12.63 -8.43
N SER A 418 3.80 -12.11 -7.31
CA SER A 418 5.06 -11.36 -7.25
C SER A 418 6.27 -12.21 -7.68
N TYR A 419 6.36 -13.46 -7.22
CA TYR A 419 7.39 -14.40 -7.71
C TYR A 419 7.25 -14.71 -9.20
N HIS A 420 6.02 -14.94 -9.69
CA HIS A 420 5.78 -15.13 -11.12
C HIS A 420 6.27 -13.94 -11.93
N TYR A 421 5.95 -12.73 -11.49
CA TYR A 421 6.40 -11.49 -12.10
C TYR A 421 7.92 -11.37 -12.14
N ALA A 422 8.60 -11.64 -11.02
CA ALA A 422 10.05 -11.56 -10.94
C ALA A 422 10.73 -12.55 -11.91
N VAL A 423 10.22 -13.79 -11.99
CA VAL A 423 10.72 -14.80 -12.92
C VAL A 423 10.49 -14.39 -14.37
N CYS A 424 9.27 -13.97 -14.73
CA CYS A 424 8.94 -13.53 -16.10
C CYS A 424 9.71 -12.27 -16.52
N ALA A 425 9.86 -11.29 -15.62
CA ALA A 425 10.58 -10.06 -15.91
C ALA A 425 12.05 -10.34 -16.28
N LYS A 426 12.72 -11.24 -15.55
CA LYS A 426 14.08 -11.65 -15.90
C LYS A 426 14.14 -12.30 -17.28
N ILE A 427 13.20 -13.20 -17.58
CA ILE A 427 13.22 -13.94 -18.85
C ILE A 427 13.04 -13.00 -20.04
N TYR A 428 12.08 -12.07 -19.95
CA TYR A 428 11.69 -11.24 -21.07
C TYR A 428 12.55 -9.98 -21.26
N TYR A 429 13.26 -9.51 -20.24
CA TYR A 429 13.92 -8.19 -20.29
C TYR A 429 15.37 -8.17 -19.80
N SER A 430 15.98 -9.31 -19.47
CA SER A 430 17.39 -9.35 -19.05
C SER A 430 18.33 -9.59 -20.24
N ALA A 431 19.43 -8.85 -20.31
CA ALA A 431 20.44 -9.02 -21.37
C ALA A 431 21.06 -10.44 -21.39
N GLU A 432 21.09 -11.09 -20.23
CA GLU A 432 21.66 -12.42 -20.02
C GLU A 432 20.79 -13.54 -20.62
N THR A 433 19.49 -13.31 -20.83
CA THR A 433 18.57 -14.29 -21.42
C THR A 433 18.33 -14.08 -22.91
N GLU A 434 18.79 -12.96 -23.47
CA GLU A 434 18.54 -12.54 -24.85
C GLU A 434 19.05 -13.54 -25.90
N THR A 435 20.15 -14.24 -25.60
CA THR A 435 20.79 -15.19 -26.53
C THR A 435 20.28 -16.62 -26.43
N LEU A 436 19.37 -16.90 -25.48
CA LEU A 436 18.90 -18.25 -25.19
C LEU A 436 17.61 -18.57 -25.95
N ALA A 437 17.43 -19.85 -26.30
CA ALA A 437 16.24 -20.30 -27.01
C ALA A 437 14.97 -20.06 -26.18
N PRO A 438 13.96 -19.31 -26.68
CA PRO A 438 12.76 -18.94 -25.93
C PRO A 438 12.00 -20.12 -25.32
N ASP A 439 11.83 -21.21 -26.08
CA ASP A 439 11.12 -22.42 -25.60
C ASP A 439 11.85 -23.13 -24.46
N HIS A 440 13.19 -23.07 -24.46
CA HIS A 440 13.97 -23.67 -23.38
C HIS A 440 13.84 -22.84 -22.10
N LEU A 441 13.95 -21.51 -22.22
CA LEU A 441 13.76 -20.58 -21.11
C LEU A 441 12.39 -20.73 -20.47
N GLN A 442 11.32 -20.77 -21.29
CA GLN A 442 9.95 -20.94 -20.79
C GLN A 442 9.77 -22.26 -20.02
N ARG A 443 10.31 -23.37 -20.53
CA ARG A 443 10.21 -24.66 -19.82
C ARG A 443 10.94 -24.65 -18.48
N VAL A 444 12.10 -24.00 -18.39
CA VAL A 444 12.84 -23.93 -17.14
C VAL A 444 12.15 -23.00 -16.15
N SER A 445 11.65 -21.87 -16.61
CA SER A 445 10.93 -20.92 -15.77
C SER A 445 9.65 -21.51 -15.18
N ASP A 446 8.89 -22.24 -15.96
CA ASP A 446 7.64 -22.87 -15.50
C ASP A 446 7.93 -23.90 -14.40
N ARG A 447 9.02 -24.67 -14.53
CA ARG A 447 9.47 -25.60 -13.48
C ARG A 447 9.92 -24.86 -12.24
N TRP A 448 10.68 -23.78 -12.43
CA TRP A 448 11.24 -23.00 -11.32
C TRP A 448 10.15 -22.30 -10.51
N PHE A 449 9.24 -21.61 -11.20
CA PHE A 449 8.10 -20.96 -10.58
C PHE A 449 7.24 -21.97 -9.83
N ARG A 450 7.04 -23.18 -10.38
CA ARG A 450 6.36 -24.27 -9.66
C ARG A 450 7.05 -24.62 -8.35
N LEU A 451 8.37 -24.83 -8.35
CA LEU A 451 9.12 -25.16 -7.13
C LEU A 451 9.04 -24.03 -6.08
N ILE A 452 9.16 -22.76 -6.49
CA ILE A 452 9.00 -21.62 -5.57
C ILE A 452 7.60 -21.60 -4.98
N ARG A 453 6.58 -21.75 -5.83
CA ARG A 453 5.17 -21.76 -5.41
C ARG A 453 4.92 -22.87 -4.40
N GLU A 454 5.35 -24.10 -4.70
CA GLU A 454 5.19 -25.26 -3.82
C GLU A 454 5.91 -25.04 -2.49
N THR A 455 7.20 -24.64 -2.53
CA THR A 455 7.98 -24.33 -1.32
C THR A 455 7.30 -23.27 -0.44
N TYR A 456 6.80 -22.19 -1.05
CA TYR A 456 6.12 -21.12 -0.32
C TYR A 456 4.78 -21.59 0.27
N GLN A 457 3.97 -22.30 -0.51
CA GLN A 457 2.64 -22.77 -0.08
C GLN A 457 2.76 -23.80 1.05
N ASP A 458 3.66 -24.77 0.90
CA ASP A 458 3.86 -25.83 1.88
C ASP A 458 4.36 -25.23 3.20
N ALA A 459 5.41 -24.40 3.16
CA ALA A 459 5.96 -23.76 4.35
C ALA A 459 4.95 -22.83 5.05
N TYR A 460 4.12 -22.13 4.28
CA TYR A 460 3.06 -21.28 4.82
C TYR A 460 1.99 -22.13 5.55
N LEU A 461 1.46 -23.16 4.90
CA LEU A 461 0.41 -24.02 5.47
C LEU A 461 0.93 -24.82 6.68
N ASP A 462 2.16 -25.31 6.61
CA ASP A 462 2.83 -25.99 7.72
C ASP A 462 2.97 -25.05 8.93
N ARG A 463 3.36 -23.78 8.70
CA ARG A 463 3.53 -22.80 9.78
C ARG A 463 2.21 -22.35 10.41
N ILE A 464 1.14 -22.27 9.63
CA ILE A 464 -0.22 -22.05 10.15
C ILE A 464 -0.62 -23.22 11.06
N GLY A 465 -0.32 -24.46 10.65
CA GLY A 465 -0.69 -25.68 11.33
C GLY A 465 -2.14 -26.08 11.04
N MET A 466 -2.35 -27.24 10.40
CA MET A 466 -3.68 -27.75 10.09
C MET A 466 -4.13 -28.83 11.09
N PRO A 467 -5.41 -28.85 11.52
CA PRO A 467 -6.50 -27.96 11.10
C PRO A 467 -6.46 -26.58 11.77
N HIS A 468 -6.80 -25.53 11.01
CA HIS A 468 -6.94 -24.16 11.52
C HIS A 468 -8.29 -23.56 11.09
N PRO A 469 -8.99 -22.74 11.90
CA PRO A 469 -10.26 -22.11 11.49
C PRO A 469 -10.18 -21.23 10.22
N LEU A 470 -8.99 -20.71 9.90
CA LEU A 470 -8.75 -19.98 8.65
C LEU A 470 -8.69 -20.88 7.40
N PHE A 471 -8.43 -22.17 7.57
CA PHE A 471 -8.25 -23.12 6.47
C PHE A 471 -8.89 -24.45 6.82
N ARG A 472 -10.13 -24.63 6.38
CA ARG A 472 -10.91 -25.81 6.77
C ARG A 472 -10.38 -27.11 6.14
N ASN A 473 -10.18 -27.10 4.83
CA ASN A 473 -9.78 -28.27 4.05
C ASN A 473 -9.10 -27.85 2.74
N ASN A 474 -8.39 -28.79 2.11
CA ASN A 474 -7.64 -28.54 0.88
C ASN A 474 -8.52 -28.12 -0.31
N ASN A 475 -9.79 -28.55 -0.36
CA ASN A 475 -10.69 -28.17 -1.44
C ASN A 475 -11.08 -26.69 -1.37
N GLU A 476 -11.31 -26.15 -0.17
CA GLU A 476 -11.54 -24.73 0.04
C GLU A 476 -10.26 -23.91 -0.23
N ILE A 477 -9.12 -24.38 0.29
CA ILE A 477 -7.82 -23.71 0.07
C ILE A 477 -7.53 -23.56 -1.43
N ASN A 478 -7.64 -24.66 -2.18
CA ASN A 478 -7.36 -24.65 -3.61
C ASN A 478 -8.31 -23.74 -4.39
N PHE A 479 -9.62 -23.79 -4.07
CA PHE A 479 -10.60 -22.94 -4.71
C PHE A 479 -10.32 -21.46 -4.48
N LEU A 480 -10.21 -21.05 -3.21
CA LEU A 480 -9.98 -19.66 -2.83
C LEU A 480 -8.65 -19.14 -3.41
N LEU A 481 -7.59 -19.93 -3.34
CA LEU A 481 -6.29 -19.56 -3.87
C LEU A 481 -6.34 -19.33 -5.39
N LEU A 482 -7.02 -20.19 -6.16
CA LEU A 482 -7.17 -20.00 -7.60
C LEU A 482 -7.96 -18.75 -7.93
N VAL A 483 -9.06 -18.47 -7.21
CA VAL A 483 -9.82 -17.22 -7.36
C VAL A 483 -8.90 -16.01 -7.13
N TYR A 484 -8.15 -15.98 -6.03
CA TYR A 484 -7.32 -14.81 -5.71
C TYR A 484 -6.10 -14.66 -6.63
N LEU A 485 -5.53 -15.76 -7.12
CA LEU A 485 -4.50 -15.71 -8.17
C LEU A 485 -5.07 -15.10 -9.45
N LEU A 486 -6.30 -15.46 -9.82
CA LEU A 486 -6.98 -14.90 -10.98
C LEU A 486 -7.34 -13.42 -10.78
N GLU A 487 -7.92 -13.05 -9.63
CA GLU A 487 -8.27 -11.67 -9.28
C GLU A 487 -7.03 -10.78 -9.40
N LYS A 488 -5.92 -11.18 -8.78
CA LYS A 488 -4.67 -10.41 -8.81
C LYS A 488 -4.09 -10.32 -10.22
N ALA A 489 -4.10 -11.40 -11.00
CA ALA A 489 -3.59 -11.37 -12.37
C ALA A 489 -4.43 -10.50 -13.32
N VAL A 490 -5.76 -10.50 -13.15
CA VAL A 490 -6.66 -9.59 -13.88
C VAL A 490 -6.44 -8.15 -13.43
N TYR A 491 -6.29 -7.89 -12.13
CA TYR A 491 -5.95 -6.55 -11.63
C TYR A 491 -4.67 -6.00 -12.26
N GLU A 492 -3.60 -6.80 -12.23
CA GLU A 492 -2.28 -6.48 -12.82
C GLU A 492 -2.38 -6.13 -14.32
N LEU A 493 -3.21 -6.84 -15.08
CA LEU A 493 -3.43 -6.59 -16.51
C LEU A 493 -3.82 -5.13 -16.80
N GLY A 494 -4.71 -4.56 -15.99
CA GLY A 494 -5.13 -3.18 -16.16
C GLY A 494 -3.97 -2.18 -16.01
N TYR A 495 -3.15 -2.39 -14.98
CA TYR A 495 -1.98 -1.56 -14.72
C TYR A 495 -0.96 -1.63 -15.87
N GLU A 496 -0.64 -2.83 -16.34
CA GLU A 496 0.34 -2.99 -17.43
C GLU A 496 -0.14 -2.39 -18.75
N ILE A 497 -1.43 -2.53 -19.09
CA ILE A 497 -1.97 -1.91 -20.31
C ILE A 497 -1.82 -0.38 -20.26
N SER A 498 -2.09 0.23 -19.11
CA SER A 498 -2.08 1.69 -18.95
C SER A 498 -0.66 2.29 -18.87
N TYR A 499 0.29 1.59 -18.24
CA TYR A 499 1.59 2.19 -17.90
C TYR A 499 2.80 1.50 -18.53
N ARG A 500 2.72 0.21 -18.87
CA ARG A 500 3.84 -0.58 -19.40
C ARG A 500 3.37 -1.62 -20.44
N PRO A 501 2.88 -1.20 -21.62
CA PRO A 501 2.25 -2.11 -22.58
C PRO A 501 3.11 -3.32 -22.98
N ALA A 502 4.44 -3.17 -22.98
CA ALA A 502 5.37 -4.26 -23.28
C ALA A 502 5.29 -5.43 -22.28
N TRP A 503 4.80 -5.19 -21.04
CA TRP A 503 4.74 -6.15 -19.94
C TRP A 503 3.41 -6.91 -19.86
N VAL A 504 2.41 -6.55 -20.68
CA VAL A 504 1.06 -7.13 -20.69
C VAL A 504 1.04 -8.67 -20.84
N LYS A 505 2.04 -9.25 -21.50
CA LYS A 505 2.17 -10.72 -21.63
C LYS A 505 2.35 -11.44 -20.28
N ILE A 506 2.92 -10.79 -19.26
CA ILE A 506 3.14 -11.38 -17.94
C ILE A 506 1.83 -11.67 -17.20
N PRO A 507 0.91 -10.69 -17.00
CA PRO A 507 -0.37 -10.97 -16.37
C PRO A 507 -1.24 -11.91 -17.21
N LEU A 508 -1.25 -11.77 -18.55
CA LEU A 508 -2.01 -12.69 -19.42
C LEU A 508 -1.54 -14.15 -19.30
N LYS A 509 -0.22 -14.37 -19.26
CA LYS A 509 0.35 -15.71 -19.02
C LYS A 509 -0.08 -16.25 -17.66
N GLY A 510 -0.04 -15.42 -16.62
CA GLY A 510 -0.52 -15.78 -15.28
C GLY A 510 -2.00 -16.19 -15.26
N ILE A 511 -2.85 -15.43 -15.95
CA ILE A 511 -4.29 -15.73 -16.09
C ILE A 511 -4.47 -17.10 -16.77
N ILE A 512 -3.78 -17.34 -17.89
CA ILE A 512 -3.88 -18.61 -18.63
C ILE A 512 -3.43 -19.80 -17.79
N ASP A 513 -2.37 -19.64 -17.00
CA ASP A 513 -1.90 -20.72 -16.13
C ASP A 513 -2.93 -21.05 -15.04
N VAL A 514 -3.62 -20.05 -14.47
CA VAL A 514 -4.72 -20.28 -13.52
C VAL A 514 -5.92 -20.94 -14.20
N ILE A 515 -6.32 -20.46 -15.37
CA ILE A 515 -7.42 -21.01 -16.17
C ILE A 515 -7.18 -22.50 -16.47
N ARG A 516 -5.95 -22.88 -16.82
CA ARG A 516 -5.59 -24.29 -17.06
C ARG A 516 -5.74 -25.15 -15.80
N GLU A 517 -5.47 -24.61 -14.62
CA GLU A 517 -5.72 -25.33 -13.37
C GLU A 517 -7.22 -25.46 -13.07
N ILE A 518 -8.02 -24.43 -13.35
CA ILE A 518 -9.49 -24.49 -13.26
C ILE A 518 -10.04 -25.58 -14.19
N GLU A 519 -9.57 -25.60 -15.44
CA GLU A 519 -9.97 -26.60 -16.44
C GLU A 519 -9.65 -28.03 -16.00
N LYS A 520 -8.46 -28.27 -15.43
CA LYS A 520 -8.08 -29.58 -14.89
C LYS A 520 -9.00 -30.04 -13.77
N ILE A 521 -9.34 -29.15 -12.83
CA ILE A 521 -10.23 -29.45 -11.71
C ILE A 521 -11.62 -29.84 -12.24
N ARG A 522 -12.15 -29.08 -13.20
CA ARG A 522 -13.45 -29.37 -13.83
C ARG A 522 -13.48 -30.71 -14.57
N ILE A 523 -12.39 -31.10 -15.24
CA ILE A 523 -12.28 -32.41 -15.89
C ILE A 523 -12.30 -33.55 -14.86
N SER A 524 -11.58 -33.37 -13.74
CA SER A 524 -11.54 -34.37 -12.67
C SER A 524 -12.84 -34.50 -11.90
N ASP A 525 -13.59 -33.40 -11.76
CA ASP A 525 -14.93 -33.39 -11.17
C ASP A 525 -15.94 -33.83 -12.24
N HIS A 526 -16.07 -35.14 -12.45
CA HIS A 526 -16.90 -35.82 -13.46
C HIS A 526 -18.42 -35.49 -13.49
N GLY A 527 -18.89 -34.41 -12.85
CA GLY A 527 -20.29 -34.01 -12.72
C GLY A 527 -20.65 -32.60 -13.20
N LEU A 528 -19.69 -31.74 -13.56
CA LEU A 528 -19.99 -30.41 -14.13
C LEU A 528 -20.19 -30.52 -15.64
N ASN A 529 -21.37 -30.97 -16.04
CA ASN A 529 -21.87 -30.84 -17.41
C ASN A 529 -22.76 -29.60 -17.49
N ASP A 530 -22.17 -28.46 -17.18
CA ASP A 530 -22.80 -27.14 -17.04
C ASP A 530 -22.86 -26.35 -18.36
N GLY A 531 -22.50 -26.98 -19.49
CA GLY A 531 -22.63 -26.40 -20.83
C GLY A 531 -21.60 -25.32 -21.18
N VAL A 532 -20.65 -25.01 -20.29
CA VAL A 532 -19.58 -24.05 -20.55
C VAL A 532 -18.50 -24.70 -21.42
N PRO A 533 -18.08 -24.07 -22.54
CA PRO A 533 -17.08 -24.63 -23.45
C PRO A 533 -15.70 -24.82 -22.79
N MET A 534 -15.04 -25.94 -23.11
CA MET A 534 -13.61 -26.16 -22.79
C MET A 534 -12.73 -25.30 -23.69
N LEU A 535 -11.53 -24.96 -23.23
CA LEU A 535 -10.63 -24.12 -24.03
C LEU A 535 -10.05 -24.90 -25.20
N GLN A 536 -10.12 -24.31 -26.39
CA GLN A 536 -9.40 -24.81 -27.56
C GLN A 536 -7.90 -24.54 -27.40
N THR A 537 -7.24 -25.37 -26.59
CA THR A 537 -5.80 -25.26 -26.27
C THR A 537 -4.87 -25.50 -27.47
N SER A 538 -5.41 -25.92 -28.62
CA SER A 538 -4.69 -26.10 -29.90
C SER A 538 -4.13 -24.80 -30.51
N ILE A 539 -4.34 -23.64 -29.89
CA ILE A 539 -3.90 -22.31 -30.37
C ILE A 539 -2.66 -21.78 -29.61
N LEU A 540 -2.25 -22.44 -28.51
CA LEU A 540 -1.13 -21.99 -27.64
C LEU A 540 0.25 -22.50 -28.09
#